data_AF-A0A090WHU6-F1
#
_entry.id   AF-A0A090WHU6-F1
#
_cell.length_a   1.000
_cell.length_b   1.000
_cell.length_c   1.000
_cell.angle_alpha   90.00
_cell.angle_beta   90.00
_cell.angle_gamma   90.00
#
_symmetry.space_group_name_H-M   'P 1'
#
loop_
_entity.id
_entity.type
_entity.pdbx_description
1 polymer ?
#
loop_
_entity_poly.entity_id
_entity_poly.type
_entity_poly.pdbx_seq_one_letter_code
_entity_poly.pdbx_strand_id
1 'polypeptide(L)'
;MATMYILDLPEVNGMQNLITHPNVASKINLLPDFSNTELMMGIFLIPLAVQWWSTWYPGAEPGGGGYVAQRMLAAKDEKNATWAVLFFNLAHYALRPWPWIIIGLASLIIYPNLESLATAFPNLDPKFVKDDLSYPAMLTFLPAGLLGLVITSLIAAFMSTISTHLNWGSSYVVNDFYARFVKKDASEKQKIIVGRVSIVIMMACAGLLSLVLEQAKDAFDLVIQIGAGSGLLFILRWFWHRINPWSEITAMASSLIIA
;
A
#
# COMPACT_ATOMS: atom_id res chain seq x y z
N MET A 1 21.37 -0.98 -6.01
CA MET A 1 22.03 -0.87 -7.33
C MET A 1 21.43 0.26 -8.15
N ALA A 2 20.14 0.22 -8.51
CA ALA A 2 19.48 1.32 -9.22
C ALA A 2 19.59 2.67 -8.49
N THR A 3 19.28 2.72 -7.19
CA THR A 3 19.42 3.95 -6.39
C THR A 3 20.84 4.50 -6.38
N MET A 4 21.87 3.64 -6.31
CA MET A 4 23.27 4.08 -6.34
C MET A 4 23.60 4.71 -7.69
N TYR A 5 23.18 4.07 -8.79
CA TYR A 5 23.37 4.62 -10.13
C TYR A 5 22.69 5.99 -10.29
N ILE A 6 21.48 6.16 -9.77
CA ILE A 6 20.77 7.46 -9.80
C ILE A 6 21.49 8.52 -8.96
N LEU A 7 22.05 8.15 -7.80
CA LEU A 7 22.85 9.07 -6.99
C LEU A 7 24.11 9.53 -7.74
N ASP A 8 24.69 8.67 -8.58
CA ASP A 8 25.90 8.97 -9.34
C ASP A 8 25.64 9.81 -10.61
N LEU A 9 24.38 10.14 -10.93
CA LEU A 9 24.05 11.04 -12.04
C LEU A 9 24.69 12.42 -11.83
N PRO A 10 25.20 13.10 -12.87
CA PRO A 10 25.84 14.41 -12.73
C PRO A 10 24.95 15.48 -12.08
N GLU A 11 23.64 15.42 -12.31
CA GLU A 11 22.65 16.33 -11.75
C GLU A 11 22.45 16.12 -10.24
N VAL A 12 22.48 14.87 -9.80
CA VAL A 12 22.28 14.49 -8.38
C VAL A 12 23.60 14.59 -7.61
N ASN A 13 24.71 14.18 -8.22
CA ASN A 13 26.08 14.30 -7.73
C ASN A 13 26.28 13.79 -6.29
N GLY A 14 25.73 12.61 -6.01
CA GLY A 14 25.89 11.90 -4.75
C GLY A 14 24.94 12.35 -3.63
N MET A 15 25.01 11.61 -2.53
CA MET A 15 24.11 11.79 -1.38
C MET A 15 24.24 13.16 -0.72
N GLN A 16 25.45 13.72 -0.67
CA GLN A 16 25.69 15.01 -0.03
C GLN A 16 24.97 16.13 -0.77
N ASN A 17 25.09 16.19 -2.10
CA ASN A 17 24.39 17.20 -2.88
C ASN A 17 22.88 16.98 -2.82
N LEU A 18 22.41 15.73 -2.87
CA LEU A 18 20.99 15.40 -2.74
C LEU A 18 20.36 16.03 -1.47
N ILE A 19 20.96 15.82 -0.30
CA ILE A 19 20.36 16.30 0.97
C ILE A 19 20.49 17.81 1.17
N THR A 20 21.47 18.46 0.54
CA THR A 20 21.67 19.92 0.63
C THR A 20 20.98 20.69 -0.49
N HIS A 21 20.45 20.01 -1.51
CA HIS A 21 19.86 20.67 -2.67
C HIS A 21 18.64 21.52 -2.27
N PRO A 22 18.47 22.75 -2.81
CA PRO A 22 17.37 23.64 -2.42
C PRO A 22 15.97 23.02 -2.54
N ASN A 23 15.75 22.18 -3.56
CA ASN A 23 14.48 21.49 -3.78
C ASN A 23 14.20 20.35 -2.78
N VAL A 24 15.22 19.87 -2.05
CA VAL A 24 15.17 18.68 -1.20
C VAL A 24 15.36 19.01 0.28
N ALA A 25 16.25 19.94 0.62
CA ALA A 25 16.67 20.22 2.00
C ALA A 25 15.50 20.52 2.96
N SER A 26 14.46 21.21 2.49
CA SER A 26 13.27 21.50 3.31
C SER A 26 12.31 20.31 3.46
N LYS A 27 12.44 19.28 2.62
CA LYS A 27 11.55 18.11 2.52
C LYS A 27 12.03 16.91 3.34
N ILE A 28 13.26 16.93 3.84
CA ILE A 28 13.87 15.83 4.61
C ILE A 28 13.73 15.99 6.13
N ASN A 29 13.03 17.03 6.59
CA ASN A 29 12.79 17.24 8.01
C ASN A 29 11.97 16.08 8.60
N LEU A 30 12.45 15.54 9.73
CA LEU A 30 11.78 14.44 10.42
C LEU A 30 10.43 14.87 11.02
N LEU A 31 10.33 16.13 11.42
CA LEU A 31 9.13 16.72 11.98
C LEU A 31 8.49 17.69 10.97
N PRO A 32 7.15 17.77 10.94
CA PRO A 32 6.46 18.77 10.14
C PRO A 32 6.75 20.19 10.65
N ASP A 33 6.44 21.17 9.81
CA ASP A 33 6.30 22.55 10.28
C ASP A 33 5.05 22.67 11.15
N PHE A 34 5.26 22.89 12.46
CA PHE A 34 4.19 23.04 13.45
C PHE A 34 3.39 24.34 13.29
N SER A 35 3.88 25.31 12.49
CA SER A 35 3.11 26.51 12.16
C SER A 35 2.05 26.23 11.09
N ASN A 36 2.24 25.20 10.27
CA ASN A 36 1.27 24.76 9.27
C ASN A 36 0.37 23.67 9.87
N THR A 37 -0.78 24.09 10.41
CA THR A 37 -1.73 23.18 11.06
C THR A 37 -2.21 22.07 10.12
N GLU A 38 -2.44 22.36 8.85
CA GLU A 38 -2.88 21.37 7.87
C GLU A 38 -1.84 20.26 7.68
N LEU A 39 -0.59 20.64 7.48
CA LEU A 39 0.52 19.72 7.31
C LEU A 39 0.80 18.96 8.62
N MET A 40 0.85 19.65 9.75
CA MET A 40 0.96 19.01 11.07
C MET A 40 -0.15 17.97 11.32
N MET A 41 -1.40 18.28 10.98
CA MET A 41 -2.50 17.34 11.11
C MET A 41 -2.36 16.16 10.14
N GLY A 42 -2.16 16.44 8.85
CA GLY A 42 -2.20 15.45 7.79
C GLY A 42 -1.05 14.44 7.81
N ILE A 43 0.19 14.87 8.10
CA ILE A 43 1.37 13.99 8.01
C ILE A 43 1.94 13.54 9.36
N PHE A 44 1.50 14.13 10.47
CA PHE A 44 2.03 13.83 11.79
C PHE A 44 0.96 13.40 12.78
N LEU A 45 0.02 14.28 13.14
CA LEU A 45 -0.96 13.97 14.19
C LEU A 45 -1.95 12.88 13.78
N ILE A 46 -2.57 12.96 12.60
CA ILE A 46 -3.57 11.96 12.17
C ILE A 46 -2.91 10.58 12.03
N PRO A 47 -1.77 10.42 11.33
CA PRO A 47 -1.09 9.13 11.25
C PRO A 47 -0.74 8.52 12.61
N LEU A 48 -0.21 9.31 13.54
CA LEU A 48 0.23 8.84 14.87
C LEU A 48 -0.91 8.62 15.86
N ALA A 49 -1.93 9.48 15.85
CA ALA A 49 -2.98 9.49 16.87
C ALA A 49 -4.22 8.71 16.45
N VAL A 50 -4.49 8.54 15.15
CA VAL A 50 -5.76 8.00 14.64
C VAL A 50 -5.54 6.87 13.64
N GLN A 51 -4.76 7.10 12.58
CA GLN A 51 -4.73 6.24 11.40
C GLN A 51 -4.32 4.79 11.68
N TRP A 52 -3.37 4.55 12.59
CA TRP A 52 -2.88 3.21 12.88
C TRP A 52 -3.91 2.29 13.53
N TRP A 53 -4.94 2.84 14.19
CA TRP A 53 -5.97 2.07 14.87
C TRP A 53 -7.37 2.28 14.30
N SER A 54 -7.65 3.43 13.67
CA SER A 54 -8.97 3.75 13.13
C SER A 54 -9.24 3.05 11.82
N THR A 55 -8.18 2.74 11.07
CA THR A 55 -8.31 2.34 9.68
C THR A 55 -7.83 0.92 9.48
N TRP A 56 -8.60 0.14 8.73
CA TRP A 56 -8.12 -1.13 8.23
C TRP A 56 -7.06 -0.89 7.15
N TYR A 57 -5.79 -1.12 7.47
CA TYR A 57 -4.72 -1.21 6.46
C TYR A 57 -4.43 -2.68 6.17
N PRO A 58 -4.26 -3.11 4.90
CA PRO A 58 -4.00 -4.51 4.60
C PRO A 58 -2.81 -5.08 5.36
N GLY A 59 -3.07 -6.07 6.22
CA GLY A 59 -2.05 -6.73 7.05
C GLY A 59 -1.76 -6.05 8.39
N ALA A 60 -2.38 -4.91 8.65
CA ALA A 60 -2.36 -4.20 9.94
C ALA A 60 -3.81 -3.92 10.39
N GLU A 61 -4.64 -4.96 10.41
CA GLU A 61 -6.00 -4.86 10.93
C GLU A 61 -5.98 -4.68 12.45
N PRO A 62 -6.59 -3.61 13.01
CA PRO A 62 -6.59 -3.35 14.45
C PRO A 62 -7.19 -4.49 15.31
N GLY A 63 -8.05 -5.30 14.70
CA GLY A 63 -8.70 -6.45 15.33
C GLY A 63 -7.87 -7.73 15.39
N GLY A 64 -6.65 -7.76 14.84
CA GLY A 64 -5.78 -8.94 14.86
C GLY A 64 -6.06 -9.97 13.74
N GLY A 65 -6.53 -9.50 12.58
CA GLY A 65 -6.89 -10.34 11.43
C GLY A 65 -5.96 -10.22 10.21
N GLY A 66 -6.52 -10.47 9.04
CA GLY A 66 -5.84 -10.33 7.75
C GLY A 66 -4.83 -11.43 7.40
N TYR A 67 -4.13 -11.21 6.29
CA TYR A 67 -3.15 -12.16 5.76
C TYR A 67 -1.90 -12.31 6.65
N VAL A 68 -1.61 -11.35 7.54
CA VAL A 68 -0.50 -11.47 8.51
C VAL A 68 -0.84 -12.52 9.57
N ALA A 69 -2.08 -12.52 10.10
CA ALA A 69 -2.53 -13.57 11.01
C ALA A 69 -2.47 -14.97 10.34
N GLN A 70 -2.85 -15.07 9.07
CA GLN A 70 -2.70 -16.33 8.32
C GLN A 70 -1.24 -16.80 8.23
N ARG A 71 -0.29 -15.87 8.00
CA ARG A 71 1.14 -16.19 7.97
C ARG A 71 1.67 -16.60 9.35
N MET A 72 1.19 -15.98 10.43
CA MET A 72 1.52 -16.38 11.80
C MET A 72 1.02 -17.79 12.11
N LEU A 73 -0.20 -18.13 11.71
CA LEU A 73 -0.80 -19.46 11.91
C LEU A 73 -0.13 -20.56 11.06
N ALA A 74 0.51 -20.19 9.96
CA ALA A 74 1.30 -21.09 9.14
C ALA A 74 2.74 -21.29 9.66
N ALA A 75 3.16 -20.51 10.66
CA ALA A 75 4.48 -20.67 11.27
C ALA A 75 4.53 -21.94 12.13
N LYS A 76 5.74 -22.50 12.27
CA LYS A 76 5.98 -23.74 13.03
C LYS A 76 5.55 -23.64 14.50
N ASP A 77 5.80 -22.50 15.12
CA ASP A 77 5.48 -22.19 16.51
C ASP A 77 5.40 -20.68 16.72
N GLU A 78 4.93 -20.26 17.89
CA GLU A 78 4.76 -18.85 18.27
C GLU A 78 6.06 -18.07 18.17
N LYS A 79 7.18 -18.64 18.64
CA LYS A 79 8.49 -17.97 18.59
C LYS A 79 8.88 -17.64 17.16
N ASN A 80 8.72 -18.58 16.24
CA ASN A 80 8.99 -18.36 14.82
C ASN A 80 8.04 -17.31 14.22
N ALA A 81 6.76 -17.33 14.59
CA ALA A 81 5.79 -16.32 14.16
C ALA A 81 6.20 -14.91 14.61
N THR A 82 6.53 -14.73 15.90
CA THR A 82 6.95 -13.44 16.46
C THR A 82 8.21 -12.90 15.77
N TRP A 83 9.25 -13.73 15.63
CA TRP A 83 10.48 -13.29 14.97
C TRP A 83 10.27 -12.96 13.49
N ALA A 84 9.44 -13.73 12.79
CA ALA A 84 9.10 -13.43 11.40
C ALA A 84 8.38 -12.08 11.27
N VAL A 85 7.43 -11.77 12.17
CA VAL A 85 6.71 -10.49 12.18
C VAL A 85 7.62 -9.33 12.55
N LEU A 86 8.49 -9.47 13.56
CA LEU A 86 9.44 -8.42 13.93
C LEU A 86 10.43 -8.13 12.81
N PHE A 87 10.99 -9.18 12.20
CA PHE A 87 11.86 -9.04 11.05
C PHE A 87 11.14 -8.39 9.86
N PHE A 88 9.90 -8.79 9.58
CA PHE A 88 9.08 -8.16 8.56
C PHE A 88 8.91 -6.67 8.83
N ASN A 89 8.57 -6.26 10.05
CA ASN A 89 8.41 -4.85 10.37
C ASN A 89 9.69 -4.04 10.13
N LEU A 90 10.84 -4.56 10.58
CA LEU A 90 12.14 -3.90 10.35
C LEU A 90 12.48 -3.85 8.84
N ALA A 91 12.44 -4.98 8.16
CA ALA A 91 12.82 -5.05 6.75
C ALA A 91 11.86 -4.26 5.85
N HIS A 92 10.56 -4.32 6.10
CA HIS A 92 9.52 -3.72 5.27
C HIS A 92 9.36 -2.22 5.51
N TYR A 93 9.32 -1.77 6.77
CA TYR A 93 9.02 -0.37 7.08
C TYR A 93 10.29 0.46 7.31
N ALA A 94 11.35 -0.12 7.87
CA ALA A 94 12.56 0.65 8.17
C ALA A 94 13.64 0.57 7.08
N LEU A 95 13.75 -0.52 6.32
CA LEU A 95 14.83 -0.70 5.33
C LEU A 95 14.37 -0.55 3.88
N ARG A 96 13.34 -1.29 3.49
CA ARG A 96 12.84 -1.36 2.11
C ARG A 96 12.46 0.01 1.49
N PRO A 97 11.89 0.99 2.21
CA PRO A 97 11.42 2.23 1.58
C PRO A 97 12.55 3.16 1.12
N TRP A 98 13.72 3.12 1.76
CA TRP A 98 14.81 4.07 1.50
C TRP A 98 15.27 4.15 0.04
N PRO A 99 15.49 3.03 -0.69
CA PRO A 99 15.80 3.09 -2.11
C PRO A 99 14.81 3.91 -2.95
N TRP A 100 13.52 3.83 -2.63
CA TRP A 100 12.44 4.53 -3.33
C TRP A 100 12.39 6.01 -2.92
N ILE A 101 12.53 6.29 -1.62
CA ILE A 101 12.60 7.66 -1.10
C ILE A 101 13.76 8.41 -1.74
N ILE A 102 14.95 7.80 -1.79
CA ILE A 102 16.12 8.44 -2.40
C ILE A 102 15.88 8.74 -3.89
N ILE A 103 15.27 7.82 -4.63
CA ILE A 103 14.93 8.06 -6.05
C ILE A 103 13.90 9.19 -6.17
N GLY A 104 12.88 9.24 -5.30
CA GLY A 104 11.89 10.32 -5.29
C GLY A 104 12.48 11.68 -4.89
N LEU A 105 13.44 11.73 -3.97
CA LEU A 105 14.16 12.97 -3.67
C LEU A 105 15.05 13.40 -4.84
N ALA A 106 15.72 12.45 -5.50
CA ALA A 106 16.53 12.74 -6.69
C ALA A 106 15.66 13.26 -7.85
N SER A 107 14.42 12.77 -7.99
CA SER A 107 13.50 13.30 -9.00
C SER A 107 13.12 14.75 -8.76
N LEU A 108 13.14 15.27 -7.53
CA LEU A 108 12.91 16.71 -7.26
C LEU A 108 14.06 17.60 -7.75
N ILE A 109 15.23 17.03 -8.03
CA ILE A 109 16.38 17.74 -8.63
C ILE A 109 16.22 17.76 -10.16
N ILE A 110 15.97 16.59 -10.76
CA ILE A 110 15.90 16.43 -12.23
C ILE A 110 14.57 16.92 -12.80
N TYR A 111 13.47 16.63 -12.10
CA TYR A 111 12.09 16.93 -12.47
C TYR A 111 11.37 17.70 -11.34
N PRO A 112 11.70 18.99 -11.13
CA PRO A 112 11.23 19.75 -9.96
C PRO A 112 9.71 19.98 -9.93
N ASN A 113 9.03 19.87 -11.06
CA ASN A 113 7.59 20.11 -11.18
C ASN A 113 6.97 19.34 -12.36
N LEU A 114 5.64 19.30 -12.45
CA LEU A 114 4.92 18.60 -13.51
C LEU A 114 5.23 19.15 -14.91
N GLU A 115 5.54 20.44 -15.04
CA GLU A 115 5.92 21.05 -16.32
C GLU A 115 7.25 20.49 -16.85
N SER A 116 8.22 20.26 -15.97
CA SER A 116 9.50 19.63 -16.33
C SER A 116 9.30 18.17 -16.80
N LEU A 117 8.36 17.44 -16.19
CA LEU A 117 7.97 16.10 -16.63
C LEU A 117 7.27 16.14 -17.99
N ALA A 118 6.32 17.05 -18.20
CA ALA A 118 5.64 17.21 -19.49
C ALA A 118 6.63 17.53 -20.61
N THR A 119 7.61 18.37 -20.33
CA THR A 119 8.67 18.76 -21.27
C THR A 119 9.58 17.58 -21.62
N ALA A 120 9.92 16.75 -20.63
CA ALA A 120 10.75 15.56 -20.85
C ALA A 120 10.02 14.45 -21.61
N PHE A 121 8.69 14.38 -21.49
CA PHE A 121 7.85 13.35 -22.12
C PHE A 121 6.73 13.98 -22.98
N PRO A 122 7.04 14.70 -24.07
CA PRO A 122 6.06 15.49 -24.83
C PRO A 122 5.03 14.63 -25.56
N ASN A 123 5.31 13.35 -25.78
CA ASN A 123 4.41 12.40 -26.45
C ASN A 123 3.53 11.62 -25.47
N LEU A 124 3.68 11.83 -24.16
CA LEU A 124 2.85 11.18 -23.15
C LEU A 124 1.50 11.90 -23.07
N ASP A 125 0.42 11.15 -22.96
CA ASP A 125 -0.92 11.71 -22.72
C ASP A 125 -0.88 12.55 -21.43
N PRO A 126 -1.29 13.84 -21.46
CA PRO A 126 -1.23 14.74 -20.31
C PRO A 126 -1.89 14.19 -19.05
N LYS A 127 -2.89 13.29 -19.18
CA LYS A 127 -3.54 12.66 -18.02
C LYS A 127 -2.60 11.82 -17.16
N PHE A 128 -1.47 11.36 -17.72
CA PHE A 128 -0.46 10.58 -17.01
C PHE A 128 0.69 11.45 -16.47
N VAL A 129 0.72 12.76 -16.79
CA VAL A 129 1.72 13.70 -16.27
C VAL A 129 1.28 14.18 -14.88
N LYS A 130 1.49 13.30 -13.90
CA LYS A 130 1.11 13.46 -12.49
C LYS A 130 2.30 13.10 -11.61
N ASP A 131 2.20 13.34 -10.29
CA ASP A 131 3.33 13.14 -9.37
C ASP A 131 3.88 11.71 -9.40
N ASP A 132 3.03 10.70 -9.62
CA ASP A 132 3.42 9.28 -9.72
C ASP A 132 4.33 8.97 -10.93
N LEU A 133 4.38 9.84 -11.95
CA LEU A 133 5.27 9.70 -13.11
C LEU A 133 6.74 9.92 -12.75
N SER A 134 7.02 10.61 -11.65
CA SER A 134 8.38 10.94 -11.21
C SER A 134 9.28 9.70 -11.07
N TYR A 135 8.80 8.65 -10.40
CA TYR A 135 9.57 7.41 -10.22
C TYR A 135 9.89 6.69 -11.54
N PRO A 136 8.92 6.33 -12.42
CA PRO A 136 9.21 5.69 -13.70
C PRO A 136 10.03 6.58 -14.64
N ALA A 137 9.86 7.91 -14.59
CA ALA A 137 10.72 8.85 -15.32
C ALA A 137 12.20 8.68 -14.92
N MET A 138 12.50 8.58 -13.62
CA MET A 138 13.88 8.34 -13.15
C MET A 138 14.46 7.00 -13.62
N LEU A 139 13.62 5.98 -13.84
CA LEU A 139 14.10 4.68 -14.35
C LEU A 139 14.64 4.76 -15.78
N THR A 140 14.24 5.78 -16.57
CA THR A 140 14.71 5.95 -17.95
C THR A 140 16.21 6.23 -18.05
N PHE A 141 16.83 6.71 -16.97
CA PHE A 141 18.28 6.92 -16.90
C PHE A 141 19.08 5.62 -16.69
N LEU A 142 18.42 4.53 -16.28
CA LEU A 142 19.12 3.28 -15.98
C LEU A 142 19.60 2.59 -17.27
N PRO A 143 20.80 1.97 -17.26
CA PRO A 143 21.26 1.15 -18.37
C PRO A 143 20.36 -0.08 -18.53
N ALA A 144 20.26 -0.60 -19.76
CA ALA A 144 19.29 -1.64 -20.12
C ALA A 144 19.29 -2.86 -19.19
N GLY A 145 20.45 -3.32 -18.71
CA GLY A 145 20.54 -4.43 -17.76
C GLY A 145 19.91 -4.13 -16.40
N LEU A 146 20.20 -2.95 -15.82
CA LEU A 146 19.61 -2.54 -14.55
C LEU A 146 18.13 -2.21 -14.69
N LEU A 147 17.74 -1.56 -15.79
CA LEU A 147 16.34 -1.27 -16.09
C LEU A 147 15.51 -2.56 -16.16
N GLY A 148 16.01 -3.58 -16.87
CA GLY A 148 15.36 -4.89 -16.94
C GLY A 148 15.17 -5.52 -15.56
N LEU A 149 16.22 -5.53 -14.72
CA LEU A 149 16.13 -6.05 -13.35
C LEU A 149 15.10 -5.30 -12.50
N VAL A 150 15.05 -3.97 -12.59
CA VAL A 150 14.09 -3.15 -11.84
C VAL A 150 12.67 -3.45 -12.31
N ILE A 151 12.40 -3.45 -13.62
CA ILE A 151 11.06 -3.74 -14.17
C ILE A 151 10.61 -5.15 -13.77
N THR A 152 11.47 -6.16 -13.90
CA THR A 152 11.13 -7.53 -13.47
C THR A 152 10.84 -7.59 -11.98
N SER A 153 11.62 -6.89 -11.14
CA SER A 153 11.37 -6.85 -9.70
C SER A 153 10.05 -6.16 -9.33
N LEU A 154 9.66 -5.12 -10.07
CA LEU A 154 8.39 -4.41 -9.90
C LEU A 154 7.21 -5.32 -10.25
N ILE A 155 7.29 -6.03 -11.39
CA ILE A 155 6.28 -7.00 -11.80
C ILE A 155 6.16 -8.13 -10.76
N ALA A 156 7.28 -8.65 -10.29
CA ALA A 156 7.29 -9.69 -9.26
C ALA A 156 6.66 -9.22 -7.94
N ALA A 157 6.99 -8.02 -7.48
CA ALA A 157 6.43 -7.41 -6.27
C ALA A 157 4.91 -7.17 -6.40
N PHE A 158 4.48 -6.67 -7.56
CA PHE A 158 3.07 -6.48 -7.90
C PHE A 158 2.30 -7.80 -7.90
N MET A 159 2.82 -8.83 -8.58
CA MET A 159 2.22 -10.17 -8.63
C MET A 159 2.14 -10.81 -7.23
N SER A 160 3.17 -10.66 -6.41
CA SER A 160 3.17 -11.13 -5.01
C SER A 160 2.05 -10.49 -4.19
N THR A 161 1.82 -9.19 -4.40
CA THR A 161 0.82 -8.42 -3.65
C THR A 161 -0.59 -8.80 -4.10
N ILE A 162 -0.85 -8.76 -5.41
CA ILE A 162 -2.15 -9.16 -5.98
C ILE A 162 -2.50 -10.61 -5.64
N SER A 163 -1.55 -11.53 -5.75
CA SER A 163 -1.77 -12.95 -5.42
C SER A 163 -2.20 -13.11 -3.96
N THR A 164 -1.57 -12.37 -3.03
CA THR A 164 -1.94 -12.39 -1.61
C THR A 164 -3.38 -11.92 -1.41
N HIS A 165 -3.76 -10.78 -2.01
CA HIS A 165 -5.11 -10.22 -1.87
C HIS A 165 -6.18 -11.10 -2.50
N LEU A 166 -5.95 -11.61 -3.71
CA LEU A 166 -6.91 -12.47 -4.41
C LEU A 166 -7.10 -13.81 -3.70
N ASN A 167 -6.03 -14.42 -3.19
CA ASN A 167 -6.14 -15.68 -2.45
C ASN A 167 -6.87 -15.49 -1.11
N TRP A 168 -6.53 -14.42 -0.40
CA TRP A 168 -7.18 -14.06 0.85
C TRP A 168 -8.68 -13.75 0.66
N GLY A 169 -9.02 -12.90 -0.31
CA GLY A 169 -10.41 -12.61 -0.68
C GLY A 169 -11.18 -13.85 -1.13
N SER A 170 -10.52 -14.74 -1.89
CA SER A 170 -11.13 -15.99 -2.34
C SER A 170 -11.47 -16.92 -1.18
N SER A 171 -10.60 -16.96 -0.16
CA SER A 171 -10.84 -17.74 1.05
C SER A 171 -12.09 -17.27 1.80
N TYR A 172 -12.38 -15.96 1.83
CA TYR A 172 -13.64 -15.44 2.38
C TYR A 172 -14.85 -15.87 1.54
N VAL A 173 -14.79 -15.74 0.22
CA VAL A 173 -15.88 -16.15 -0.67
C VAL A 173 -16.19 -17.64 -0.49
N VAL A 174 -15.15 -18.48 -0.37
CA VAL A 174 -15.32 -19.93 -0.25
C VAL A 174 -15.80 -20.33 1.14
N ASN A 175 -15.12 -19.91 2.21
CA ASN A 175 -15.39 -20.43 3.55
C ASN A 175 -16.54 -19.70 4.24
N ASP A 176 -16.58 -18.38 4.12
CA ASP A 176 -17.49 -17.56 4.92
C ASP A 176 -18.81 -17.32 4.23
N PHE A 177 -18.83 -17.38 2.89
CA PHE A 177 -20.05 -17.25 2.09
C PHE A 177 -20.53 -18.59 1.53
N TYR A 178 -19.75 -19.22 0.64
CA TYR A 178 -20.20 -20.38 -0.12
C TYR A 178 -20.42 -21.61 0.78
N ALA A 179 -19.41 -22.04 1.52
CA ALA A 179 -19.50 -23.21 2.40
C ALA A 179 -20.42 -22.97 3.62
N ARG A 180 -20.65 -21.71 4.01
CA ARG A 180 -21.49 -21.39 5.17
C ARG A 180 -22.98 -21.26 4.83
N PHE A 181 -23.29 -20.60 3.72
CA PHE A 181 -24.66 -20.20 3.40
C PHE A 181 -25.21 -20.85 2.12
N VAL A 182 -24.38 -21.12 1.12
CA VAL A 182 -24.83 -21.64 -0.19
C VAL A 182 -24.86 -23.17 -0.20
N LYS A 183 -23.74 -23.80 0.18
CA LYS A 183 -23.60 -25.26 0.18
C LYS A 183 -22.77 -25.75 1.37
N LYS A 184 -23.48 -26.11 2.44
CA LYS A 184 -22.90 -26.50 3.74
C LYS A 184 -22.10 -27.80 3.71
N ASP A 185 -22.42 -28.70 2.78
CA ASP A 185 -21.78 -29.98 2.54
C ASP A 185 -20.87 -29.97 1.30
N ALA A 186 -20.36 -28.79 0.92
CA ALA A 186 -19.49 -28.65 -0.25
C ALA A 186 -18.23 -29.53 -0.14
N SER A 187 -17.99 -30.34 -1.16
CA SER A 187 -16.75 -31.12 -1.26
C SER A 187 -15.55 -30.21 -1.50
N GLU A 188 -14.34 -30.69 -1.16
CA GLU A 188 -13.10 -29.92 -1.38
C GLU A 188 -12.90 -29.54 -2.85
N LYS A 189 -13.28 -30.42 -3.79
CA LYS A 189 -13.25 -30.10 -5.22
C LYS A 189 -14.16 -28.92 -5.58
N GLN A 190 -15.35 -28.85 -4.98
CA GLN A 190 -16.29 -27.75 -5.19
C GLN A 190 -15.74 -26.44 -4.63
N LYS A 191 -15.18 -26.47 -3.40
CA LYS A 191 -14.55 -25.31 -2.78
C LYS A 191 -13.40 -24.75 -3.63
N ILE A 192 -12.53 -25.61 -4.16
CA ILE A 192 -11.42 -25.20 -5.03
C ILE A 192 -11.93 -24.53 -6.33
N ILE A 193 -12.98 -25.09 -6.95
CA ILE A 193 -13.56 -24.51 -8.18
C ILE A 193 -14.13 -23.12 -7.90
N VAL A 194 -14.93 -22.97 -6.84
CA VAL A 194 -15.49 -21.67 -6.43
C VAL A 194 -14.37 -20.68 -6.11
N GLY A 195 -13.31 -21.13 -5.44
CA GLY A 195 -12.14 -20.31 -5.17
C GLY A 195 -11.51 -19.77 -6.47
N ARG A 196 -11.20 -20.64 -7.43
CA ARG A 196 -10.64 -20.23 -8.72
C ARG A 196 -11.54 -19.25 -9.48
N VAL A 197 -12.84 -19.50 -9.51
CA VAL A 197 -13.82 -18.61 -10.16
C VAL A 197 -13.85 -17.24 -9.47
N SER A 198 -13.87 -17.21 -8.13
CA SER A 198 -13.86 -15.96 -7.36
C SER A 198 -12.61 -15.11 -7.65
N ILE A 199 -11.44 -15.73 -7.80
CA ILE A 199 -10.19 -15.04 -8.17
C ILE A 199 -10.33 -14.34 -9.53
N VAL A 200 -10.87 -15.03 -10.54
CA VAL A 200 -11.06 -14.46 -11.88
C VAL A 200 -12.04 -13.28 -11.84
N ILE A 201 -13.15 -13.42 -11.11
CA ILE A 201 -14.15 -12.35 -10.97
C ILE A 201 -13.54 -11.13 -10.27
N MET A 202 -12.87 -11.33 -9.13
CA MET A 202 -12.23 -10.23 -8.40
C MET A 202 -11.15 -9.54 -9.24
N MET A 203 -10.36 -10.31 -10.01
CA MET A 203 -9.36 -9.76 -10.92
C MET A 203 -10.01 -8.90 -12.02
N ALA A 204 -11.13 -9.33 -12.60
CA ALA A 204 -11.87 -8.55 -13.58
C ALA A 204 -12.43 -7.25 -12.97
N CYS A 205 -13.05 -7.33 -11.79
CA CYS A 205 -13.56 -6.15 -11.08
C CYS A 205 -12.43 -5.16 -10.72
N ALA A 206 -11.30 -5.65 -10.21
CA ALA A 206 -10.14 -4.82 -9.91
C ALA A 206 -9.57 -4.16 -11.18
N GLY A 207 -9.50 -4.89 -12.29
CA GLY A 207 -9.08 -4.36 -13.58
C GLY A 207 -10.00 -3.24 -14.09
N LEU A 208 -11.32 -3.40 -13.96
CA LEU A 208 -12.29 -2.37 -14.31
C LEU A 208 -12.18 -1.12 -13.42
N LEU A 209 -12.05 -1.32 -12.10
CA LEU A 209 -11.87 -0.21 -11.16
C LEU A 209 -10.57 0.56 -11.42
N SER A 210 -9.49 -0.14 -11.79
CA SER A 210 -8.20 0.46 -12.14
C SER A 210 -8.27 1.40 -13.36
N LEU A 211 -9.31 1.32 -14.19
CA LEU A 211 -9.50 2.25 -15.32
C LEU A 211 -10.06 3.61 -14.87
N VAL A 212 -10.60 3.68 -13.66
CA VAL A 212 -11.22 4.90 -13.09
C VAL A 212 -10.27 5.65 -12.16
N LEU A 213 -9.34 4.93 -11.53
CA LEU A 213 -8.34 5.52 -10.62
C LEU A 213 -7.21 6.15 -11.43
N GLU A 214 -6.96 7.44 -11.22
CA GLU A 214 -5.98 8.18 -12.01
C GLU A 214 -4.62 8.35 -11.31
N GLN A 215 -4.60 8.29 -9.97
CA GLN A 215 -3.39 8.33 -9.14
C GLN A 215 -3.41 7.24 -8.06
N ALA A 216 -2.23 6.83 -7.61
CA ALA A 216 -2.09 5.93 -6.46
C ALA A 216 -2.72 6.52 -5.19
N LYS A 217 -2.70 7.86 -5.06
CA LYS A 217 -3.35 8.58 -3.97
C LYS A 217 -4.86 8.32 -3.92
N ASP A 218 -5.54 8.32 -5.06
CA ASP A 218 -6.99 8.08 -5.13
C ASP A 218 -7.35 6.70 -4.55
N ALA A 219 -6.56 5.68 -4.92
CA ALA A 219 -6.72 4.33 -4.40
C ALA A 219 -6.44 4.26 -2.88
N PHE A 220 -5.42 4.97 -2.41
CA PHE A 220 -5.05 5.01 -1.00
C PHE A 220 -6.13 5.70 -0.15
N ASP A 221 -6.63 6.85 -0.60
CA ASP A 221 -7.69 7.59 0.06
C ASP A 221 -8.97 6.74 0.16
N LEU A 222 -9.35 6.09 -0.95
CA LEU A 222 -10.53 5.21 -0.99
C LEU A 222 -10.43 4.07 0.04
N VAL A 223 -9.28 3.38 0.11
CA VAL A 223 -9.05 2.28 1.07
C VAL A 223 -9.16 2.79 2.50
N ILE A 224 -8.58 3.96 2.79
CA ILE A 224 -8.63 4.55 4.14
C ILE A 224 -10.05 4.96 4.50
N GLN A 225 -10.77 5.64 3.60
CA GLN A 225 -12.13 6.13 3.86
C GLN A 225 -13.11 4.99 4.14
N ILE A 226 -13.05 3.90 3.35
CA ILE A 226 -13.89 2.72 3.58
C ILE A 226 -13.54 2.05 4.92
N GLY A 227 -12.26 2.04 5.31
CA GLY A 227 -11.79 1.40 6.53
C GLY A 227 -12.01 2.20 7.83
N ALA A 228 -12.16 3.53 7.74
CA ALA A 228 -12.07 4.46 8.87
C ALA A 228 -13.12 4.24 9.98
N GLY A 229 -14.32 3.74 9.63
CA GLY A 229 -15.38 3.49 10.62
C GLY A 229 -15.26 2.18 11.39
N SER A 230 -14.37 1.28 10.99
CA SER A 230 -14.30 -0.09 11.54
C SER A 230 -13.26 -0.28 12.65
N GLY A 231 -12.19 0.52 12.67
CA GLY A 231 -11.05 0.30 13.56
C GLY A 231 -11.37 0.41 15.05
N LEU A 232 -12.19 1.39 15.45
CA LEU A 232 -12.59 1.56 16.85
C LEU A 232 -13.31 0.33 17.39
N LEU A 233 -14.24 -0.24 16.61
CA LEU A 233 -15.00 -1.42 17.00
C LEU A 233 -14.12 -2.65 17.10
N PHE A 234 -13.18 -2.82 16.16
CA PHE A 234 -12.23 -3.91 16.17
C PHE A 234 -11.32 -3.93 17.40
N ILE A 235 -11.04 -2.77 17.98
CA ILE A 235 -10.33 -2.68 19.27
C ILE A 235 -11.30 -2.86 20.43
N LEU A 236 -12.41 -2.11 20.45
CA LEU A 236 -13.36 -2.13 21.56
C LEU A 236 -13.94 -3.52 21.81
N ARG A 237 -14.10 -4.37 20.79
CA ARG A 237 -14.62 -5.74 20.98
C ARG A 237 -13.79 -6.57 21.96
N TRP A 238 -12.49 -6.30 22.09
CA TRP A 238 -11.59 -7.01 23.01
C TRP A 238 -11.82 -6.59 24.47
N PHE A 239 -12.31 -5.37 24.70
CA PHE A 239 -12.41 -4.78 26.04
C PHE A 239 -13.85 -4.56 26.50
N TRP A 240 -14.82 -4.53 25.57
CA TRP A 240 -16.20 -4.20 25.86
C TRP A 240 -17.17 -5.27 25.35
N HIS A 241 -17.70 -6.05 26.28
CA HIS A 241 -18.62 -7.16 26.04
C HIS A 241 -19.94 -6.79 25.33
N ARG A 242 -20.29 -5.50 25.22
CA ARG A 242 -21.55 -5.07 24.57
C ARG A 242 -21.41 -4.93 23.05
N ILE A 243 -20.19 -4.94 22.53
CA ILE A 243 -19.94 -4.96 21.08
C ILE A 243 -20.52 -6.25 20.52
N ASN A 244 -21.42 -6.13 19.56
CA ASN A 244 -22.13 -7.24 18.95
C ASN A 244 -22.14 -7.09 17.40
N PRO A 245 -22.55 -8.12 16.66
CA PRO A 245 -22.51 -8.10 15.20
C PRO A 245 -23.27 -6.92 14.55
N TRP A 246 -24.35 -6.45 15.17
CA TRP A 246 -25.10 -5.30 14.65
C TRP A 246 -24.33 -3.99 14.81
N SER A 247 -23.58 -3.83 15.91
CA SER A 247 -22.69 -2.68 16.07
C SER A 247 -21.66 -2.61 14.95
N GLU A 248 -21.03 -3.75 14.61
CA GLU A 248 -20.05 -3.83 13.52
C GLU A 248 -20.68 -3.56 12.15
N ILE A 249 -21.82 -4.18 11.84
CA ILE A 249 -22.53 -3.97 10.58
C ILE A 249 -22.96 -2.52 10.42
N THR A 250 -23.52 -1.90 11.47
CA THR A 250 -23.95 -0.50 11.42
C THR A 250 -22.78 0.43 11.18
N ALA A 251 -21.65 0.25 11.87
CA ALA A 251 -20.48 1.11 11.66
C ALA A 251 -19.88 0.94 10.26
N MET A 252 -19.77 -0.29 9.75
CA MET A 252 -19.29 -0.54 8.38
C MET A 252 -20.22 0.10 7.34
N ALA A 253 -21.54 -0.05 7.51
CA ALA A 253 -22.52 0.56 6.60
C ALA A 253 -22.47 2.09 6.66
N SER A 254 -22.41 2.69 7.85
CA SER A 254 -22.27 4.14 8.00
C SER A 254 -20.96 4.65 7.40
N SER A 255 -19.85 3.94 7.59
CA SER A 255 -18.56 4.29 6.97
C SER A 255 -18.64 4.30 5.46
N LEU A 256 -19.26 3.27 4.87
CA LEU A 256 -19.41 3.14 3.42
C LEU A 256 -20.36 4.19 2.81
N ILE A 257 -21.36 4.66 3.56
CA ILE A 257 -22.29 5.71 3.09
C ILE A 257 -21.65 7.10 3.16
N ILE A 258 -20.76 7.32 4.13
CA ILE A 258 -20.07 8.61 4.33
C ILE A 258 -18.88 8.77 3.39
N ALA A 259 -18.17 7.67 3.09
CA ALA A 259 -17.08 7.60 2.12
C ALA A 259 -17.58 7.83 0.69
#